data_AF-A0A453PAQ3-F1
#
_entry.id   AF-A0A453PAQ3-F1
#
_cell.length_a   1.000
_cell.length_b   1.000
_cell.length_c   1.000
_cell.angle_alpha   90.00
_cell.angle_beta   90.00
_cell.angle_gamma   90.00
#
_symmetry.space_group_name_H-M   'P 1'
#
loop_
_entity.id
_entity.type
_entity.pdbx_description
1 polymer ?
#
loop_
_entity_poly.entity_id
_entity_poly.type
_entity_poly.pdbx_seq_one_letter_code
_entity_poly.pdbx_strand_id
1 'polypeptide(L)'
;LMHTTLIYYHVFSWEDGTWGHLHRFTLFSVTILDHHKTAMESLCGSATLGENVNKVIDMQRSGATIAFDYFRNKLLTEASTSRNHGSGNSVTEMKYLPENKLEMVHKLFKFIEDGDLWRWTIPNSKAFSSGLKDLNIEFNVNSNGKLFDQLLELDPEQVISRGQVTLSQKQTLIDDCLEKSFEIALGCGQFGNCLAVNADAISMLRSELGNQLANKSRNSNLRAIGAVVYKVPELNNDEMLKISLRSLEQEDTTSISQEFGGGGHRNASSFLLSVAEFERWKVGAEPSNAETA
;
A
#
# COMPACT_ATOMS: atom_id res chain seq x y z
N LEU A 1 21.85 -24.06 -19.82
CA LEU A 1 20.45 -23.61 -19.78
C LEU A 1 20.45 -22.19 -19.24
N MET A 2 19.94 -21.21 -20.00
CA MET A 2 19.72 -19.86 -19.47
C MET A 2 18.71 -19.97 -18.32
N HIS A 3 19.15 -19.76 -17.08
CA HIS A 3 18.25 -19.59 -15.94
C HIS A 3 17.53 -18.26 -16.12
N THR A 4 16.43 -18.26 -16.88
CA THR A 4 15.51 -17.13 -16.87
C THR A 4 14.91 -17.08 -15.46
N THR A 5 15.26 -16.08 -14.67
CA THR A 5 14.58 -15.83 -13.39
C THR A 5 13.31 -15.06 -13.70
N LEU A 6 12.14 -15.64 -13.44
CA LEU A 6 10.89 -14.90 -13.49
C LEU A 6 10.68 -14.29 -12.11
N ILE A 7 10.83 -12.96 -12.00
CA ILE A 7 10.70 -12.26 -10.71
C ILE A 7 9.28 -11.73 -10.63
N TYR A 8 8.52 -12.25 -9.67
CA TYR A 8 7.15 -11.84 -9.45
C TYR A 8 7.16 -10.73 -8.41
N TYR A 9 6.99 -9.49 -8.88
CA TYR A 9 6.87 -8.31 -8.05
C TYR A 9 5.39 -8.01 -7.85
N HIS A 10 4.88 -8.09 -6.61
CA HIS A 10 3.48 -7.79 -6.33
C HIS A 10 3.36 -6.82 -5.15
N VAL A 11 2.53 -5.79 -5.34
CA VAL A 11 2.24 -4.72 -4.38
C VAL A 11 0.77 -4.79 -3.93
N PHE A 12 0.06 -5.91 -4.17
CA PHE A 12 -1.32 -6.12 -3.74
C PHE A 12 -1.57 -7.54 -3.21
N SER A 13 -2.46 -7.65 -2.22
CA SER A 13 -2.88 -8.90 -1.58
C SER A 13 -3.68 -9.81 -2.53
N TRP A 14 -3.37 -11.11 -2.53
CA TRP A 14 -4.19 -12.15 -3.17
C TRP A 14 -5.23 -12.71 -2.20
N GLU A 15 -6.33 -13.24 -2.75
CA GLU A 15 -7.25 -14.15 -2.05
C GLU A 15 -6.58 -15.53 -1.85
N ASP A 16 -6.95 -16.22 -0.77
CA ASP A 16 -6.40 -17.52 -0.39
C ASP A 16 -6.50 -18.56 -1.53
N GLY A 17 -5.37 -19.16 -1.93
CA GLY A 17 -5.33 -20.34 -2.80
C GLY A 17 -4.49 -20.24 -4.09
N THR A 18 -4.06 -19.05 -4.52
CA THR A 18 -3.34 -18.88 -5.80
C THR A 18 -1.85 -19.20 -5.75
N TRP A 19 -1.25 -19.21 -4.55
CA TRP A 19 0.17 -19.51 -4.34
C TRP A 19 0.56 -20.93 -4.75
N GLY A 20 -0.37 -21.89 -4.63
CA GLY A 20 -0.14 -23.32 -4.90
C GLY A 20 0.14 -23.67 -6.37
N HIS A 21 -0.01 -22.72 -7.29
CA HIS A 21 0.27 -22.94 -8.72
C HIS A 21 1.65 -22.47 -9.17
N LEU A 22 2.41 -21.75 -8.34
CA LEU A 22 3.75 -21.24 -8.71
C LEU A 22 4.77 -22.36 -8.97
N HIS A 23 4.59 -23.54 -8.35
CA HIS A 23 5.42 -24.73 -8.58
C HIS A 23 5.25 -25.34 -9.98
N ARG A 24 4.17 -24.99 -10.71
CA ARG A 24 3.96 -25.46 -12.09
C ARG A 24 4.94 -24.84 -13.09
N PHE A 25 5.63 -23.76 -12.72
CA PHE A 25 6.72 -23.17 -13.51
C PHE A 25 8.05 -23.89 -13.23
N THR A 26 8.13 -25.19 -13.53
CA THR A 26 9.25 -26.08 -13.17
C THR A 26 10.58 -25.75 -13.86
N LEU A 27 10.58 -24.86 -14.86
CA LEU A 27 11.78 -24.42 -15.60
C LEU A 27 12.36 -23.09 -15.09
N PHE A 28 11.70 -22.41 -14.16
CA PHE A 28 12.09 -21.07 -13.70
C PHE A 28 12.23 -21.03 -12.17
N SER A 29 13.22 -20.27 -11.71
CA SER A 29 13.29 -19.84 -10.31
C SER A 29 12.36 -18.64 -10.13
N VAL A 30 11.51 -18.72 -9.11
CA VAL A 30 10.57 -17.66 -8.72
C VAL A 30 11.07 -17.04 -7.43
N THR A 31 11.19 -15.72 -7.39
CA THR A 31 11.48 -14.97 -6.15
C THR A 31 10.28 -14.11 -5.80
N ILE A 32 9.77 -14.27 -4.58
CA ILE A 32 8.72 -13.43 -3.98
C ILE A 32 9.37 -12.43 -3.04
N LEU A 33 9.07 -11.15 -3.20
CA LEU A 33 9.55 -10.06 -2.34
C LEU A 33 8.32 -9.33 -1.80
N ASP A 34 8.07 -9.40 -0.49
CA ASP A 34 6.82 -8.87 0.08
C ASP A 34 6.99 -8.40 1.55
N HIS A 35 6.05 -7.59 2.01
CA HIS A 35 5.93 -7.05 3.37
C HIS A 35 4.49 -7.07 3.90
N HIS A 36 3.55 -7.72 3.20
CA HIS A 36 2.15 -7.82 3.62
C HIS A 36 1.91 -9.00 4.59
N LYS A 37 0.98 -8.80 5.53
CA LYS A 37 0.56 -9.82 6.52
C LYS A 37 0.01 -11.07 5.84
N THR A 38 -0.81 -10.90 4.81
CA THR A 38 -1.38 -12.01 4.03
C THR A 38 -0.30 -12.86 3.36
N ALA A 39 0.75 -12.24 2.83
CA ALA A 39 1.90 -12.94 2.26
C ALA A 39 2.67 -13.71 3.33
N MET A 40 2.87 -13.13 4.51
CA MET A 40 3.47 -13.83 5.65
C MET A 40 2.63 -15.04 6.08
N GLU A 41 1.32 -14.89 6.22
CA GLU A 41 0.41 -15.98 6.63
C GLU A 41 0.34 -17.10 5.57
N SER A 42 0.23 -16.73 4.30
CA SER A 42 0.15 -17.68 3.17
C SER A 42 1.46 -18.40 2.90
N LEU A 43 2.59 -17.67 2.93
CA LEU A 43 3.88 -18.19 2.45
C LEU A 43 4.78 -18.69 3.57
N CYS A 44 4.63 -18.20 4.80
CA CYS A 44 5.42 -18.65 5.95
C CYS A 44 4.66 -19.63 6.87
N GLY A 45 3.40 -19.96 6.54
CA GLY A 45 2.65 -21.05 7.16
C GLY A 45 3.14 -22.46 6.74
N SER A 46 2.37 -23.49 7.10
CA SER A 46 2.69 -24.92 6.91
C SER A 46 2.73 -25.40 5.45
N ALA A 47 2.54 -24.53 4.46
CA ALA A 47 2.55 -24.91 3.05
C ALA A 47 4.00 -25.12 2.57
N THR A 48 4.34 -26.35 2.19
CA THR A 48 5.59 -26.64 1.48
C THR A 48 5.55 -25.96 0.11
N LEU A 49 6.25 -24.84 -0.01
CA LEU A 49 6.58 -24.27 -1.31
C LEU A 49 7.60 -25.21 -1.99
N GLY A 50 7.37 -25.57 -3.25
CA GLY A 50 8.33 -26.27 -4.09
C GLY A 50 9.69 -25.57 -4.17
N GLU A 51 10.74 -26.37 -4.36
CA GLU A 51 12.16 -25.99 -4.26
C GLU A 51 12.59 -24.87 -5.22
N ASN A 52 11.78 -24.56 -6.23
CA ASN A 52 12.03 -23.49 -7.20
C ASN A 52 11.54 -22.10 -6.75
N VAL A 53 10.98 -21.98 -5.55
CA VAL A 53 10.42 -20.73 -5.02
C VAL A 53 11.25 -20.20 -3.85
N ASN A 54 11.85 -19.04 -4.06
CA ASN A 54 12.53 -18.24 -3.04
C ASN A 54 11.58 -17.14 -2.52
N LYS A 55 11.70 -16.79 -1.24
CA LYS A 55 10.90 -15.72 -0.63
C LYS A 55 11.75 -14.82 0.26
N VAL A 56 11.49 -13.53 0.20
CA VAL A 56 12.00 -12.50 1.12
C VAL A 56 10.80 -11.75 1.66
N ILE A 57 10.39 -12.10 2.87
CA ILE A 57 9.27 -11.47 3.57
C ILE A 57 9.82 -10.63 4.72
N ASP A 58 9.58 -9.33 4.69
CA ASP A 58 10.08 -8.41 5.71
C ASP A 58 9.04 -7.32 6.04
N MET A 59 8.33 -7.54 7.14
CA MET A 59 7.29 -6.62 7.63
C MET A 59 7.85 -5.28 8.13
N GLN A 60 9.17 -5.12 8.23
CA GLN A 60 9.83 -3.90 8.73
C GLN A 60 10.37 -3.01 7.63
N ARG A 61 10.29 -3.43 6.38
CA ARG A 61 10.75 -2.67 5.20
C ARG A 61 9.64 -2.56 4.17
N SER A 62 9.71 -1.54 3.33
CA SER A 62 8.76 -1.42 2.21
C SER A 62 9.09 -2.43 1.11
N GLY A 63 8.09 -2.84 0.34
CA GLY A 63 8.30 -3.68 -0.84
C GLY A 63 9.35 -3.10 -1.80
N ALA A 64 9.35 -1.77 -1.97
CA ALA A 64 10.33 -1.04 -2.78
C ALA A 64 11.76 -1.20 -2.25
N THR A 65 11.98 -1.03 -0.95
CA THR A 65 13.30 -1.22 -0.33
C THR A 65 13.77 -2.66 -0.45
N ILE A 66 12.88 -3.63 -0.19
CA ILE A 66 13.19 -5.06 -0.31
C ILE A 66 13.64 -5.39 -1.74
N ALA A 67 12.92 -4.87 -2.75
CA ALA A 67 13.30 -5.01 -4.16
C ALA A 67 14.69 -4.45 -4.42
N PHE A 68 14.91 -3.19 -4.02
CA PHE A 68 16.14 -2.48 -4.28
C PHE A 68 17.34 -3.23 -3.69
N ASP A 69 17.26 -3.66 -2.44
CA ASP A 69 18.32 -4.41 -1.77
C ASP A 69 18.54 -5.79 -2.41
N TYR A 70 17.47 -6.50 -2.75
CA TYR A 70 17.56 -7.82 -3.40
C TYR A 70 18.30 -7.73 -4.74
N PHE A 71 17.87 -6.83 -5.62
CA PHE A 71 18.47 -6.67 -6.94
C PHE A 71 19.90 -6.14 -6.86
N ARG A 72 20.16 -5.18 -5.97
CA ARG A 72 21.52 -4.68 -5.73
C ARG A 72 22.46 -5.81 -5.33
N ASN A 73 22.06 -6.65 -4.36
CA ASN A 73 22.89 -7.74 -3.87
C ASN A 73 23.08 -8.85 -4.91
N LYS A 74 22.01 -9.19 -5.66
CA LYS A 74 22.08 -10.20 -6.73
C LYS A 74 23.11 -9.79 -7.79
N LEU A 75 23.07 -8.52 -8.22
CA LEU A 75 24.00 -7.99 -9.22
C LEU A 75 25.45 -7.95 -8.71
N LEU A 76 25.67 -7.58 -7.45
CA LEU A 76 27.01 -7.62 -6.83
C LEU A 76 27.56 -9.04 -6.72
N THR A 77 26.69 -10.01 -6.43
CA THR A 77 27.04 -11.44 -6.34
C THR A 77 27.38 -12.02 -7.71
N GLU A 78 26.57 -11.73 -8.74
CA GLU A 78 26.83 -12.16 -10.11
C GLU A 78 28.14 -11.57 -10.66
N ALA A 79 28.38 -10.27 -10.40
CA ALA A 79 29.64 -9.60 -10.76
C ALA A 79 30.86 -10.21 -10.07
N SER A 80 30.74 -10.69 -8.82
CA SER A 80 31.84 -11.32 -8.09
C SER A 80 32.08 -12.77 -8.50
N THR A 81 31.04 -13.55 -8.81
CA THR A 81 31.20 -14.91 -9.37
C THR A 81 31.86 -14.92 -10.74
N SER A 82 31.64 -13.88 -11.56
CA SER A 82 32.34 -13.70 -12.84
C SER A 82 33.83 -13.36 -12.69
N ARG A 83 34.29 -12.89 -11.51
CA ARG A 83 35.71 -12.58 -11.24
C ARG A 83 36.56 -13.83 -10.97
N ASN A 84 35.95 -14.95 -10.57
CA ASN A 84 36.66 -16.17 -10.18
C ASN A 84 36.96 -17.12 -11.36
N HIS A 85 36.41 -16.88 -12.55
CA HIS A 85 36.77 -17.59 -13.79
C HIS A 85 37.64 -16.68 -14.67
N GLY A 86 38.96 -16.92 -14.64
CA GLY A 86 39.98 -15.98 -15.06
C GLY A 86 39.88 -15.45 -16.49
N SER A 87 40.02 -14.13 -16.61
CA SER A 87 40.80 -13.43 -17.65
C SER A 87 40.89 -11.96 -17.24
N GLY A 88 42.10 -11.42 -17.12
CA GLY A 88 42.41 -10.08 -16.63
C GLY A 88 42.02 -8.96 -17.60
N ASN A 89 40.73 -8.82 -17.90
CA ASN A 89 40.18 -7.61 -18.48
C ASN A 89 39.34 -6.91 -17.42
N SER A 90 39.62 -5.63 -17.20
CA SER A 90 38.89 -4.73 -16.31
C SER A 90 37.44 -4.59 -16.79
N VAL A 91 36.59 -5.55 -16.47
CA VAL A 91 35.15 -5.48 -16.73
C VAL A 91 34.59 -4.48 -15.73
N THR A 92 34.17 -3.33 -16.24
CA THR A 92 33.42 -2.30 -15.53
C THR A 92 32.36 -2.97 -14.68
N GLU A 93 32.46 -2.78 -13.36
CA GLU A 93 31.38 -3.06 -12.42
C GLU A 93 30.11 -2.49 -13.04
N MET A 94 29.12 -3.34 -13.37
CA MET A 94 27.83 -2.89 -13.94
C MET A 94 27.11 -2.06 -12.87
N LYS A 95 27.51 -0.79 -12.76
CA LYS A 95 26.86 0.22 -11.94
C LYS A 95 25.67 0.73 -12.73
N TYR A 96 24.52 0.09 -12.52
CA TYR A 96 23.22 0.57 -13.01
C TYR A 96 22.89 1.98 -12.49
N LEU A 97 23.52 2.36 -11.38
CA LEU A 97 23.42 3.69 -10.79
C LEU A 97 24.78 4.38 -10.89
N PRO A 98 24.86 5.55 -11.53
CA PRO A 98 26.01 6.43 -11.44
C PRO A 98 26.39 6.66 -9.96
N GLU A 99 27.68 6.65 -9.61
CA GLU A 99 28.12 6.81 -8.20
C GLU A 99 27.58 8.10 -7.58
N ASN A 100 27.51 9.17 -8.36
CA ASN A 100 26.95 10.47 -7.95
C ASN A 100 25.42 10.45 -7.73
N LYS A 101 24.73 9.36 -8.08
CA LYS A 101 23.28 9.17 -7.88
C LYS A 101 22.95 8.22 -6.73
N LEU A 102 23.91 7.43 -6.25
CA LEU A 102 23.67 6.37 -5.26
C LEU A 102 23.09 6.90 -3.95
N GLU A 103 23.68 7.95 -3.40
CA GLU A 103 23.23 8.55 -2.14
C GLU A 103 21.81 9.13 -2.27
N MET A 104 21.54 9.82 -3.38
CA MET A 104 20.22 10.37 -3.69
C MET A 104 19.17 9.24 -3.76
N VAL A 105 19.45 8.17 -4.50
CA VAL A 105 18.52 7.05 -4.63
C VAL A 105 18.28 6.37 -3.29
N HIS A 106 19.31 6.15 -2.47
CA HIS A 106 19.12 5.65 -1.11
C HIS A 106 18.23 6.57 -0.26
N LYS A 107 18.39 7.90 -0.38
CA LYS A 107 17.51 8.87 0.31
C LYS A 107 16.06 8.75 -0.17
N LEU A 108 15.82 8.59 -1.47
CA LEU A 108 14.47 8.38 -2.03
C LEU A 108 13.81 7.12 -1.47
N PHE A 109 14.50 5.97 -1.46
CA PHE A 109 13.95 4.73 -0.90
C PHE A 109 13.62 4.85 0.59
N LYS A 110 14.43 5.57 1.37
CA LYS A 110 14.10 5.85 2.78
C LYS A 110 12.82 6.67 2.93
N PHE A 111 12.61 7.70 2.10
CA PHE A 111 11.35 8.45 2.13
C PHE A 111 10.14 7.62 1.70
N ILE A 112 10.31 6.78 0.66
CA ILE A 112 9.28 5.86 0.20
C ILE A 112 8.91 4.89 1.32
N GLU A 113 9.90 4.28 1.99
CA GLU A 113 9.68 3.36 3.10
C GLU A 113 9.02 4.02 4.31
N ASP A 114 9.46 5.22 4.69
CA ASP A 114 8.87 5.95 5.82
C ASP A 114 7.40 6.29 5.59
N GLY A 115 7.01 6.53 4.33
CA GLY A 115 5.61 6.76 3.95
C GLY A 115 4.78 5.49 3.75
N ASP A 116 5.38 4.46 3.14
CA ASP A 116 4.74 3.15 2.92
C ASP A 116 4.39 2.46 4.25
N LEU A 117 5.31 2.51 5.21
CA LEU A 117 5.12 1.98 6.57
C LEU A 117 4.41 2.97 7.50
N TRP A 118 4.00 4.14 6.99
CA TRP A 118 3.29 5.19 7.72
C TRP A 118 4.00 5.66 9.01
N ARG A 119 5.33 5.65 9.00
CA ARG A 119 6.18 6.00 10.16
C ARG A 119 6.33 7.52 10.32
N TRP A 120 6.52 8.23 9.21
CA TRP A 120 6.73 9.69 9.17
C TRP A 120 7.81 10.20 10.13
N THR A 121 8.86 9.40 10.34
CA THR A 121 9.96 9.69 11.27
C THR A 121 11.06 10.53 10.64
N ILE A 122 11.16 10.54 9.31
CA ILE A 122 12.21 11.25 8.60
C ILE A 122 11.70 12.67 8.27
N PRO A 123 12.46 13.73 8.61
CA PRO A 123 12.10 15.10 8.25
C PRO A 123 11.77 15.23 6.76
N ASN A 124 10.67 15.93 6.45
CA ASN A 124 10.15 16.15 5.10
C ASN A 124 9.66 14.91 4.34
N SER A 125 9.65 13.69 4.91
CA SER A 125 9.15 12.51 4.20
C SER A 125 7.67 12.60 3.81
N LYS A 126 6.84 13.20 4.68
CA LYS A 126 5.42 13.45 4.38
C LYS A 126 5.25 14.45 3.22
N ALA A 127 6.07 15.50 3.20
CA ALA A 127 6.11 16.45 2.09
C ALA A 127 6.59 15.76 0.79
N PHE A 128 7.67 14.99 0.85
CA PHE A 128 8.14 14.21 -0.28
C PHE A 128 7.05 13.25 -0.82
N SER A 129 6.40 12.48 0.04
CA SER A 129 5.32 11.55 -0.34
C SER A 129 4.13 12.28 -0.99
N SER A 130 3.75 13.45 -0.44
CA SER A 130 2.72 14.31 -1.03
C SER A 130 3.14 14.80 -2.43
N GLY A 131 4.35 15.35 -2.54
CA GLY A 131 4.87 15.90 -3.80
C GLY A 131 5.08 14.83 -4.88
N LEU A 132 5.50 13.62 -4.50
CA LEU A 132 5.65 12.50 -5.42
C LEU A 132 4.29 12.08 -6.01
N LYS A 133 3.24 12.06 -5.18
CA LYS A 133 1.86 11.83 -5.67
C LYS A 133 1.42 12.95 -6.61
N ASP A 134 1.75 14.21 -6.29
CA ASP A 134 1.41 15.37 -7.12
C ASP A 134 2.14 15.42 -8.47
N LEU A 135 3.15 14.58 -8.69
CA LEU A 135 3.76 14.41 -10.01
C LEU A 135 2.89 13.57 -10.96
N ASN A 136 1.91 12.81 -10.45
CA ASN A 136 1.05 11.93 -11.25
C ASN A 136 1.84 11.06 -12.23
N ILE A 137 2.94 10.46 -11.76
CA ILE A 137 3.79 9.57 -12.57
C ILE A 137 2.99 8.31 -12.93
N GLU A 138 2.98 7.95 -14.22
CA GLU A 138 2.47 6.66 -14.69
C GLU A 138 3.51 5.57 -14.41
N PHE A 139 3.22 4.68 -13.45
CA PHE A 139 4.14 3.63 -13.02
C PHE A 139 4.06 2.34 -13.84
N ASN A 140 3.10 2.23 -14.78
CA ASN A 140 3.06 1.13 -15.72
C ASN A 140 4.14 1.31 -16.79
N VAL A 141 5.20 0.49 -16.73
CA VAL A 141 6.30 0.50 -17.70
C VAL A 141 5.87 0.28 -19.15
N ASN A 142 4.76 -0.43 -19.38
CA ASN A 142 4.24 -0.64 -20.74
C ASN A 142 3.59 0.63 -21.30
N SER A 143 3.05 1.48 -20.42
CA SER A 143 2.44 2.76 -20.79
C SER A 143 3.46 3.91 -20.74
N ASN A 144 4.48 3.80 -19.89
CA ASN A 144 5.50 4.81 -19.68
C ASN A 144 6.91 4.24 -19.89
N GLY A 145 7.36 4.26 -21.15
CA GLY A 145 8.71 3.82 -21.52
C GLY A 145 9.84 4.69 -20.97
N LYS A 146 9.55 5.85 -20.37
CA LYS A 146 10.52 6.76 -19.74
C LYS A 146 10.52 6.68 -18.22
N LEU A 147 9.77 5.75 -17.62
CA LEU A 147 9.59 5.69 -16.16
C LEU A 147 10.93 5.64 -15.41
N PHE A 148 11.86 4.82 -15.87
CA PHE A 148 13.16 4.69 -15.21
C PHE A 148 13.94 6.01 -15.21
N ASP A 149 14.03 6.67 -16.37
CA ASP A 149 14.73 7.95 -16.52
C ASP A 149 14.06 9.04 -15.68
N GLN A 150 12.72 9.12 -15.70
CA GLN A 150 11.95 10.06 -14.89
C GLN A 150 12.22 9.90 -13.39
N LEU A 151 12.25 8.66 -12.88
CA LEU A 151 12.53 8.39 -11.47
C LEU A 151 13.99 8.71 -11.11
N LEU A 152 14.93 8.46 -12.02
CA LEU A 152 16.36 8.73 -11.83
C LEU A 152 16.70 10.24 -11.85
N GLU A 153 15.88 11.01 -12.55
CA GLU A 153 15.98 12.48 -12.65
C GLU A 153 15.29 13.24 -11.52
N LEU A 154 14.56 12.55 -10.62
CA LEU A 154 13.91 13.21 -9.49
C LEU A 154 14.93 13.97 -8.62
N ASP A 155 14.60 15.23 -8.35
CA ASP A 155 15.26 16.06 -7.36
C ASP A 155 14.42 16.04 -6.06
N PRO A 156 14.89 15.40 -4.98
CA PRO A 156 14.15 15.29 -3.73
C PRO A 156 13.69 16.64 -3.18
N GLU A 157 14.51 17.69 -3.31
CA GLU A 157 14.21 19.00 -2.71
C GLU A 157 13.07 19.71 -3.47
N GLN A 158 13.02 19.57 -4.80
CA GLN A 158 11.90 20.06 -5.60
C GLN A 158 10.61 19.30 -5.31
N VAL A 159 10.70 17.98 -5.14
CA VAL A 159 9.54 17.14 -4.78
C VAL A 159 9.01 17.53 -3.40
N ILE A 160 9.89 17.75 -2.42
CA ILE A 160 9.53 18.22 -1.07
C ILE A 160 8.85 19.58 -1.14
N SER A 161 9.45 20.55 -1.84
CA SER A 161 8.90 21.91 -1.97
C SER A 161 7.49 21.89 -2.58
N ARG A 162 7.28 21.13 -3.66
CA ARG A 162 5.96 20.90 -4.24
C ARG A 162 4.97 20.34 -3.21
N GLY A 163 5.38 19.31 -2.48
CA GLY A 163 4.52 18.67 -1.50
C GLY A 163 4.16 19.56 -0.32
N GLN A 164 5.07 20.44 0.13
CA GLN A 164 4.79 21.42 1.18
C GLN A 164 3.66 22.38 0.78
N VAL A 165 3.66 22.84 -0.49
CA VAL A 165 2.60 23.72 -1.00
C VAL A 165 1.23 23.02 -0.96
N THR A 166 1.16 21.78 -1.43
CA THR A 166 -0.13 21.06 -1.53
C THR A 166 -0.61 20.51 -0.19
N LEU A 167 0.28 20.25 0.78
CA LEU A 167 -0.10 19.73 2.09
C LEU A 167 -1.08 20.65 2.83
N SER A 168 -0.85 21.96 2.80
CA SER A 168 -1.77 22.91 3.47
C SER A 168 -3.17 22.88 2.84
N GLN A 169 -3.25 22.82 1.51
CA GLN A 169 -4.53 22.76 0.78
C GLN A 169 -5.27 21.45 1.06
N LYS A 170 -4.54 20.33 1.03
CA LYS A 170 -5.07 19.00 1.37
C LYS A 170 -5.57 18.94 2.81
N GLN A 171 -4.88 19.59 3.75
CA GLN A 171 -5.30 19.64 5.14
C GLN A 171 -6.62 20.40 5.31
N THR A 172 -6.81 21.55 4.64
CA THR A 172 -8.10 22.26 4.66
C THR A 172 -9.24 21.38 4.15
N LEU A 173 -9.03 20.65 3.05
CA LEU A 173 -10.04 19.71 2.53
C LEU A 173 -10.37 18.59 3.51
N ILE A 174 -9.36 18.09 4.23
CA ILE A 174 -9.53 17.07 5.27
C ILE A 174 -10.33 17.64 6.43
N ASP A 175 -9.97 18.81 6.94
CA ASP A 175 -10.66 19.48 8.05
C ASP A 175 -12.14 19.69 7.73
N ASP A 176 -12.44 20.25 6.55
CA ASP A 176 -13.81 20.47 6.07
C ASP A 176 -14.62 19.17 5.95
N CYS A 177 -13.94 18.05 5.64
CA CYS A 177 -14.57 16.74 5.56
C CYS A 177 -14.79 16.13 6.95
N LEU A 178 -13.80 16.25 7.84
CA LEU A 178 -13.88 15.78 9.23
C LEU A 178 -15.04 16.42 9.99
N GLU A 179 -15.37 17.69 9.72
CA GLU A 179 -16.52 18.36 10.35
C GLU A 179 -17.87 17.74 9.98
N LYS A 180 -17.93 16.97 8.88
CA LYS A 180 -19.12 16.26 8.42
C LYS A 180 -19.17 14.80 8.91
N SER A 181 -18.25 14.42 9.80
CA SER A 181 -18.21 13.05 10.33
C SER A 181 -19.44 12.71 11.16
N PHE A 182 -19.89 11.46 11.11
CA PHE A 182 -21.02 10.94 11.87
C PHE A 182 -20.68 9.57 12.47
N GLU A 183 -21.41 9.16 13.51
CA GLU A 183 -21.20 7.87 14.16
C GLU A 183 -21.86 6.73 13.37
N ILE A 184 -21.14 5.60 13.26
CA ILE A 184 -21.65 4.35 12.72
C ILE A 184 -21.44 3.19 13.71
N ALA A 185 -22.37 2.23 13.69
CA ALA A 185 -22.25 0.93 14.33
C ALA A 185 -21.73 -0.09 13.29
N LEU A 186 -20.42 -0.32 13.27
CA LEU A 186 -19.76 -1.18 12.29
C LEU A 186 -20.32 -2.60 12.32
N GLY A 187 -20.72 -3.12 11.16
CA GLY A 187 -21.38 -4.43 11.05
C GLY A 187 -22.65 -4.50 11.91
N CYS A 188 -23.48 -3.46 11.88
CA CYS A 188 -24.66 -3.33 12.74
C CYS A 188 -24.33 -3.48 14.24
N GLY A 189 -23.16 -3.00 14.66
CA GLY A 189 -22.68 -3.03 16.04
C GLY A 189 -21.81 -4.23 16.41
N GLN A 190 -21.69 -5.25 15.55
CA GLN A 190 -20.83 -6.42 15.78
C GLN A 190 -19.37 -6.03 16.04
N PHE A 191 -18.91 -4.96 15.40
CA PHE A 191 -17.54 -4.47 15.53
C PHE A 191 -17.47 -3.15 16.31
N GLY A 192 -18.48 -2.83 17.12
CA GLY A 192 -18.56 -1.60 17.89
C GLY A 192 -18.73 -0.35 17.01
N ASN A 193 -18.54 0.82 17.63
CA ASN A 193 -18.86 2.09 17.00
C ASN A 193 -17.59 2.89 16.68
N CYS A 194 -17.65 3.66 15.60
CA CYS A 194 -16.60 4.60 15.18
C CYS A 194 -17.18 5.76 14.36
N LEU A 195 -16.36 6.76 14.03
CA LEU A 195 -16.78 7.80 13.10
C LEU A 195 -16.57 7.38 11.65
N ALA A 196 -17.54 7.74 10.82
CA ALA A 196 -17.47 7.65 9.38
C ALA A 196 -17.60 9.02 8.72
N VAL A 197 -17.18 9.11 7.47
CA VAL A 197 -17.38 10.29 6.64
C VAL A 197 -17.55 9.91 5.18
N ASN A 198 -18.48 10.59 4.50
CA ASN A 198 -18.62 10.50 3.04
C ASN A 198 -17.58 11.42 2.38
N ALA A 199 -16.76 10.86 1.49
CA ALA A 199 -15.55 11.50 0.98
C ALA A 199 -15.37 11.33 -0.54
N ASP A 200 -16.45 11.23 -1.31
CA ASP A 200 -16.41 11.07 -2.78
C ASP A 200 -15.45 12.08 -3.44
N ALA A 201 -15.58 13.37 -3.07
CA ALA A 201 -14.80 14.46 -3.65
C ALA A 201 -13.31 14.42 -3.30
N ILE A 202 -12.93 13.74 -2.21
CA ILE A 202 -11.54 13.72 -1.70
C ILE A 202 -11.04 12.29 -1.42
N SER A 203 -11.57 11.29 -2.12
CA SER A 203 -11.23 9.88 -1.93
C SER A 203 -9.74 9.59 -2.12
N MET A 204 -9.02 10.41 -2.89
CA MET A 204 -7.56 10.33 -3.00
C MET A 204 -6.83 10.56 -1.66
N LEU A 205 -7.45 11.28 -0.72
CA LEU A 205 -6.93 11.58 0.62
C LEU A 205 -7.38 10.59 1.70
N ARG A 206 -8.11 9.52 1.34
CA ARG A 206 -8.70 8.53 2.26
C ARG A 206 -7.78 8.01 3.37
N SER A 207 -6.47 7.83 3.10
CA SER A 207 -5.54 7.35 4.13
C SER A 207 -5.30 8.38 5.22
N GLU A 208 -5.05 9.63 4.84
CA GLU A 208 -4.81 10.71 5.80
C GLU A 208 -6.11 11.08 6.51
N LEU A 209 -7.20 11.25 5.75
CA LEU A 209 -8.54 11.51 6.29
C LEU A 209 -8.95 10.42 7.29
N GLY A 210 -8.80 9.15 6.93
CA GLY A 210 -9.15 8.03 7.79
C GLY A 210 -8.32 7.99 9.07
N ASN A 211 -7.02 8.27 9.00
CA ASN A 211 -6.15 8.31 10.19
C ASN A 211 -6.51 9.46 11.14
N GLN A 212 -6.85 10.64 10.61
CA GLN A 212 -7.32 11.77 11.43
C GLN A 212 -8.72 11.50 11.99
N LEU A 213 -9.61 10.86 11.21
CA LEU A 213 -10.92 10.43 11.65
C LEU A 213 -10.86 9.34 12.75
N ALA A 214 -9.88 8.45 12.70
CA ALA A 214 -9.61 7.47 13.75
C ALA A 214 -9.18 8.14 15.07
N ASN A 215 -8.36 9.20 14.99
CA ASN A 215 -8.05 10.04 16.14
C ASN A 215 -9.27 10.76 16.69
N LYS A 216 -10.11 11.34 15.81
CA LYS A 216 -11.36 12.00 16.20
C LYS A 216 -12.28 11.00 16.91
N SER A 217 -12.43 9.79 16.39
CA SER A 217 -13.23 8.71 16.98
C SER A 217 -12.75 8.34 18.38
N ARG A 218 -11.44 8.12 18.56
CA ARG A 218 -10.83 7.86 19.87
C ARG A 218 -11.12 8.99 20.87
N ASN A 219 -10.99 10.24 20.44
CA ASN A 219 -11.26 11.41 21.28
C ASN A 219 -12.76 11.56 21.63
N SER A 220 -13.64 10.94 20.84
CA SER A 220 -15.08 10.83 21.11
C SER A 220 -15.47 9.58 21.91
N ASN A 221 -14.50 8.86 22.51
CA ASN A 221 -14.71 7.60 23.25
C ASN A 221 -15.29 6.46 22.41
N LEU A 222 -15.06 6.47 21.10
CA LEU A 222 -15.39 5.38 20.19
C LEU A 222 -14.14 4.52 19.93
N ARG A 223 -14.29 3.43 19.17
CA ARG A 223 -13.12 2.67 18.69
C ARG A 223 -12.20 3.61 17.91
N ALA A 224 -10.88 3.39 18.00
CA ALA A 224 -9.88 4.21 17.33
C ALA A 224 -9.76 3.85 15.84
N ILE A 225 -10.92 3.82 15.17
CA ILE A 225 -11.12 3.50 13.76
C ILE A 225 -11.79 4.71 13.09
N GLY A 226 -11.38 5.03 11.87
CA GLY A 226 -12.07 5.98 11.00
C GLY A 226 -12.50 5.27 9.73
N ALA A 227 -13.78 5.40 9.38
CA ALA A 227 -14.34 4.84 8.15
C ALA A 227 -14.51 5.93 7.06
N VAL A 228 -13.69 5.88 6.02
CA VAL A 228 -13.83 6.77 4.86
C VAL A 228 -14.65 6.08 3.79
N VAL A 229 -15.77 6.69 3.42
CA VAL A 229 -16.81 6.11 2.56
C VAL A 229 -16.86 6.88 1.24
N TYR A 230 -16.71 6.18 0.12
CA TYR A 230 -16.70 6.82 -1.20
C TYR A 230 -17.08 5.83 -2.30
N LYS A 231 -17.62 6.34 -3.40
CA LYS A 231 -17.89 5.60 -4.63
C LYS A 231 -16.60 5.29 -5.38
N VAL A 232 -16.60 4.19 -6.11
CA VAL A 232 -15.50 3.77 -6.98
C VAL A 232 -15.99 3.81 -8.43
N PRO A 233 -15.74 4.91 -9.18
CA PRO A 233 -16.25 5.08 -10.54
C PRO A 233 -15.92 3.90 -11.47
N GLU A 234 -14.78 3.26 -11.26
CA GLU A 234 -14.30 2.13 -12.06
C GLU A 234 -15.21 0.89 -11.96
N LEU A 235 -16.04 0.79 -10.92
CA LEU A 235 -17.02 -0.29 -10.77
C LEU A 235 -18.26 -0.10 -11.66
N ASN A 236 -18.48 1.10 -12.21
CA ASN A 236 -19.70 1.47 -12.94
C ASN A 236 -20.99 1.08 -12.19
N ASN A 237 -20.96 1.15 -10.87
CA ASN A 237 -22.08 0.82 -10.00
C ASN A 237 -22.22 1.86 -8.89
N ASP A 238 -23.18 2.78 -9.07
CA ASP A 238 -23.45 3.87 -8.13
C ASP A 238 -24.11 3.43 -6.82
N GLU A 239 -24.54 2.17 -6.73
CA GLU A 239 -25.14 1.57 -5.54
C GLU A 239 -24.09 0.93 -4.63
N MET A 240 -22.81 0.91 -5.03
CA MET A 240 -21.72 0.34 -4.25
C MET A 240 -20.80 1.42 -3.68
N LEU A 241 -20.51 1.30 -2.40
CA LEU A 241 -19.61 2.16 -1.65
C LEU A 241 -18.37 1.37 -1.25
N LYS A 242 -17.20 1.99 -1.36
CA LYS A 242 -15.98 1.50 -0.75
C LYS A 242 -15.83 2.08 0.64
N ILE A 243 -15.72 1.19 1.62
CA ILE A 243 -15.47 1.52 3.02
C ILE A 243 -13.99 1.31 3.29
N SER A 244 -13.24 2.39 3.42
CA SER A 244 -11.81 2.35 3.72
C SER A 244 -11.58 2.64 5.21
N LEU A 245 -11.20 1.60 5.95
CA LEU A 245 -10.92 1.71 7.38
C LEU A 245 -9.47 2.10 7.61
N ARG A 246 -9.25 3.02 8.55
CA ARG A 246 -7.94 3.28 9.17
C ARG A 246 -8.09 3.15 10.67
N SER A 247 -7.08 2.62 11.34
CA SER A 247 -7.08 2.53 12.80
C SER A 247 -5.76 3.00 13.39
N LEU A 248 -5.78 3.28 14.69
CA LEU A 248 -4.60 3.65 15.46
C LEU A 248 -4.03 2.44 16.21
N GLU A 249 -2.76 2.58 16.60
CA GLU A 249 -2.09 1.66 17.53
C GLU A 249 -2.20 0.19 17.10
N GLN A 250 -2.68 -0.67 18.00
CA GLN A 250 -2.72 -2.12 17.83
C GLN A 250 -4.08 -2.61 17.31
N GLU A 251 -5.00 -1.72 16.95
CA GLU A 251 -6.34 -2.09 16.51
C GLU A 251 -6.33 -2.69 15.10
N ASP A 252 -6.70 -3.96 14.97
CA ASP A 252 -6.73 -4.67 13.68
C ASP A 252 -8.08 -4.47 12.98
N THR A 253 -8.04 -3.95 11.76
CA THR A 253 -9.19 -3.69 10.87
C THR A 253 -9.41 -4.80 9.85
N THR A 254 -8.48 -5.76 9.73
CA THR A 254 -8.55 -6.83 8.73
C THR A 254 -9.69 -7.80 9.02
N SER A 255 -9.93 -8.14 10.29
CA SER A 255 -11.04 -8.99 10.71
C SER A 255 -12.41 -8.41 10.33
N ILE A 256 -12.56 -7.08 10.38
CA ILE A 256 -13.78 -6.39 9.95
C ILE A 256 -13.91 -6.50 8.43
N SER A 257 -12.87 -6.13 7.69
CA SER A 257 -12.94 -6.15 6.22
C SER A 257 -13.17 -7.55 5.64
N GLN A 258 -12.58 -8.59 6.25
CA GLN A 258 -12.70 -9.97 5.80
C GLN A 258 -14.13 -10.50 5.92
N GLU A 259 -14.87 -10.09 6.96
CA GLU A 259 -16.30 -10.42 7.11
C GLU A 259 -17.12 -9.95 5.90
N PHE A 260 -16.71 -8.83 5.28
CA PHE A 260 -17.38 -8.24 4.12
C PHE A 260 -16.63 -8.52 2.80
N GLY A 261 -15.83 -9.59 2.75
CA GLY A 261 -15.10 -10.00 1.53
C GLY A 261 -13.99 -9.06 1.08
N GLY A 262 -13.51 -8.20 1.98
CA GLY A 262 -12.39 -7.29 1.75
C GLY A 262 -11.08 -7.73 2.42
N GLY A 263 -10.13 -6.80 2.51
CA GLY A 263 -8.82 -7.08 3.09
C GLY A 263 -7.92 -5.84 3.18
N GLY A 264 -6.66 -6.06 3.58
CA GLY A 264 -5.62 -5.03 3.65
C GLY A 264 -4.58 -5.29 4.73
N HIS A 265 -3.99 -4.20 5.24
CA HIS A 265 -3.09 -4.25 6.40
C HIS A 265 -3.87 -4.12 7.70
N ARG A 266 -3.23 -4.53 8.79
CA ARG A 266 -3.75 -4.40 10.16
C ARG A 266 -4.44 -3.06 10.42
N ASN A 267 -3.76 -1.94 10.16
CA ASN A 267 -4.28 -0.60 10.43
C ASN A 267 -4.93 0.08 9.21
N ALA A 268 -5.05 -0.63 8.08
CA ALA A 268 -5.56 -0.08 6.84
C ALA A 268 -6.16 -1.17 5.96
N SER A 269 -7.47 -1.37 6.07
CA SER A 269 -8.22 -2.33 5.27
C SER A 269 -9.39 -1.67 4.54
N SER A 270 -10.00 -2.38 3.59
CA SER A 270 -11.21 -1.92 2.92
C SER A 270 -12.06 -3.05 2.38
N PHE A 271 -13.34 -2.77 2.15
CA PHE A 271 -14.33 -3.66 1.56
C PHE A 271 -15.38 -2.84 0.81
N LEU A 272 -16.25 -3.52 0.06
CA LEU A 272 -17.37 -2.90 -0.64
C LEU A 272 -18.68 -3.24 0.08
N LEU A 273 -19.60 -2.29 0.14
CA LEU A 273 -20.97 -2.48 0.60
C LEU A 273 -21.95 -1.82 -0.35
N SER A 274 -23.18 -2.33 -0.40
CA SER A 274 -24.26 -1.55 -1.01
C SER A 274 -24.58 -0.30 -0.18
N VAL A 275 -25.10 0.74 -0.83
CA VAL A 275 -25.61 1.94 -0.14
C VAL A 275 -26.63 1.55 0.93
N ALA A 276 -27.57 0.65 0.61
CA ALA A 276 -28.60 0.19 1.53
C ALA A 276 -28.01 -0.49 2.77
N GLU A 277 -26.98 -1.32 2.61
CA GLU A 277 -26.30 -1.95 3.74
C GLU A 277 -25.58 -0.94 4.63
N PHE A 278 -24.86 0.01 4.02
CA PHE A 278 -24.13 1.03 4.77
C PHE A 278 -25.07 1.96 5.55
N GLU A 279 -26.23 2.34 4.98
CA GLU A 279 -27.21 3.18 5.69
C GLU A 279 -27.70 2.54 6.99
N ARG A 280 -27.80 1.20 7.06
CA ARG A 280 -28.16 0.48 8.30
C ARG A 280 -27.11 0.60 9.39
N TRP A 281 -25.89 1.01 9.07
CA TRP A 281 -24.83 1.22 10.07
C TRP A 281 -24.91 2.58 10.74
N LYS A 282 -25.62 3.56 10.17
CA LYS A 282 -25.70 4.90 10.76
C LYS A 282 -26.47 4.87 12.08
N VAL A 283 -25.86 5.41 13.13
CA VAL A 283 -26.53 5.52 14.43
C VAL A 283 -27.67 6.52 14.30
N GLY A 284 -28.87 6.13 14.73
CA GLY A 284 -30.08 6.95 14.62
C GLY A 284 -30.81 6.84 13.28
N ALA A 285 -30.41 5.92 12.38
CA ALA A 285 -31.24 5.56 11.24
C ALA A 285 -32.54 4.89 11.74
N GLU A 286 -33.71 5.43 11.37
CA GLU A 286 -34.96 4.72 11.61
C GLU A 286 -34.97 3.41 10.83
N PRO A 287 -35.56 2.32 11.37
CA PRO A 287 -35.70 1.08 10.62
C PRO A 287 -36.40 1.37 9.29
N SER A 288 -35.74 1.11 8.17
CA SER A 288 -36.42 1.13 6.89
C SER A 288 -37.52 0.08 6.95
N ASN A 289 -38.78 0.51 6.96
CA ASN A 289 -39.93 -0.36 6.77
C ASN A 289 -39.86 -0.96 5.36
N ALA A 290 -39.05 -1.99 5.21
CA ALA A 290 -39.07 -2.92 4.09
C ALA A 290 -39.78 -4.19 4.55
N GLU A 291 -41.04 -4.03 4.96
CA GLU A 291 -42.01 -5.11 4.96
C GLU A 291 -43.15 -4.73 4.02
N THR A 292 -43.51 -5.68 3.16
CA THR A 292 -44.67 -5.75 2.27
C THR A 292 -44.64 -4.98 0.95
N ALA A 293 -44.17 -5.67 -0.09
CA ALA A 293 -44.87 -5.83 -1.36
C ALA A 293 -44.56 -7.22 -1.96
#